data_AF-A0A9C8W2K7-F1
#
_entry.id   AF-A0A9C8W2K7-F1
#
_cell.length_a   1.000
_cell.length_b   1.000
_cell.length_c   1.000
_cell.angle_alpha   90.00
_cell.angle_beta   90.00
_cell.angle_gamma   90.00
#
_symmetry.space_group_name_H-M   'P 1'
#
loop_
_entity.id
_entity.type
_entity.pdbx_description
1 polymer ?
#
loop_
_entity_poly.entity_id
_entity_poly.type
_entity_poly.pdbx_seq_one_letter_code
_entity_poly.pdbx_strand_id
1 'polypeptide(L)' 'MPQDDVSGRGPASELAEIKLFVPEDLYRAFQRCVWILVNETGRDRLDIMHEVVHDFLVKHGC' A
#
# COMPACT_ATOMS: atom_id res chain seq x y z
N MET A 1 4.88 -1.75 42.11
CA MET A 1 5.37 -1.03 40.92
C MET A 1 4.80 -1.71 39.69
N PRO A 2 3.62 -1.30 39.18
CA PRO A 2 3.20 -1.67 37.83
C PRO A 2 3.79 -0.65 36.84
N GLN A 3 4.42 -1.13 35.77
CA GLN A 3 4.77 -0.30 34.63
C GLN A 3 3.66 -0.48 33.59
N ASP A 4 2.88 0.57 33.39
CA ASP A 4 2.00 0.77 32.25
C ASP A 4 2.85 0.94 30.99
N ASP A 5 2.85 -0.03 30.08
CA ASP A 5 3.23 0.22 28.68
C ASP A 5 1.93 0.31 27.86
N VAL A 6 1.40 1.53 27.79
CA VAL A 6 0.28 1.90 26.94
C VAL A 6 0.78 1.91 25.49
N SER A 7 0.88 0.74 24.87
CA SER A 7 1.06 0.64 23.43
C SER A 7 -0.26 1.02 22.75
N GLY A 8 -0.44 2.32 22.54
CA GLY A 8 -1.52 2.92 21.78
C GLY A 8 -1.43 2.52 20.32
N ARG A 9 -1.90 1.31 19.99
CA ARG A 9 -2.30 0.96 18.63
C ARG A 9 -3.65 1.63 18.39
N GLY A 10 -3.64 2.84 17.87
CA GLY A 10 -4.82 3.44 17.23
C GLY A 10 -5.43 2.44 16.24
N PRO A 11 -6.74 2.52 15.93
CA PRO A 11 -7.42 1.49 15.15
C PRO A 11 -6.62 1.28 13.87
N ALA A 12 -6.01 0.10 13.74
CA ALA A 12 -5.39 -0.30 12.50
C ALA A 12 -6.52 -0.26 11.48
N SER A 13 -6.55 0.79 10.67
CA SER A 13 -7.55 1.00 9.62
C SER A 13 -7.68 -0.30 8.85
N GLU A 14 -8.87 -0.90 8.88
CA GLU A 14 -9.12 -2.19 8.26
C GLU A 14 -8.79 -2.09 6.76
N LEU A 15 -7.71 -2.74 6.35
CA LEU A 15 -7.30 -2.77 4.95
C LEU A 15 -8.20 -3.74 4.19
N ALA A 16 -8.76 -3.30 3.06
CA ALA A 16 -9.53 -4.15 2.16
C ALA A 16 -8.66 -4.61 0.97
N GLU A 17 -8.78 -5.89 0.61
CA GLU A 17 -8.08 -6.45 -0.55
C GLU A 17 -8.83 -6.13 -1.86
N ILE A 18 -8.13 -5.61 -2.85
CA ILE A 18 -8.63 -5.39 -4.21
C ILE A 18 -7.93 -6.37 -5.16
N LYS A 19 -8.72 -7.22 -5.85
CA LYS A 19 -8.20 -8.15 -6.86
C LYS A 19 -8.44 -7.59 -8.26
N LEU A 20 -7.35 -7.39 -9.00
CA LEU A 20 -7.38 -6.89 -10.38
C LEU A 20 -6.89 -7.96 -11.34
N PHE A 21 -7.59 -8.11 -12.47
CA PHE A 21 -7.12 -8.93 -13.58
C PHE A 21 -6.44 -8.03 -14.60
N VAL A 22 -5.15 -8.29 -14.85
CA VAL A 22 -4.33 -7.57 -15.82
C VAL A 22 -3.55 -8.56 -16.68
N PRO A 23 -3.15 -8.18 -17.90
CA PRO A 23 -2.15 -8.90 -18.69
C PRO A 23 -0.87 -9.23 -17.89
N GLU A 24 -0.25 -10.38 -18.19
CA GLU A 24 0.89 -10.91 -17.42
C GLU A 24 2.12 -9.99 -17.45
N ASP A 25 2.36 -9.33 -18.58
CA ASP A 25 3.44 -8.37 -18.75
C ASP A 25 3.28 -7.16 -17.83
N LEU A 26 2.05 -6.65 -17.69
CA LEU A 26 1.73 -5.56 -16.75
C LEU A 26 1.86 -6.00 -15.30
N TYR A 27 1.46 -7.23 -14.96
CA TYR A 27 1.68 -7.79 -13.62
C TYR A 27 3.17 -7.82 -13.27
N ARG A 28 4.00 -8.36 -14.16
CA ARG A 28 5.47 -8.43 -13.97
C ARG A 28 6.11 -7.04 -13.93
N ALA A 29 5.62 -6.10 -14.73
CA ALA A 29 6.09 -4.71 -14.69
C ALA A 29 5.75 -4.05 -13.36
N PHE A 30 4.50 -4.18 -12.90
CA PHE A 30 4.05 -3.63 -11.63
C PHE A 30 4.86 -4.16 -10.44
N GLN A 31 5.06 -5.48 -10.36
CA GLN A 31 5.87 -6.08 -9.28
C GLN A 31 7.30 -5.54 -9.25
N ARG A 32 7.94 -5.42 -10.42
CA ARG A 32 9.30 -4.87 -10.51
C ARG A 32 9.34 -3.41 -10.09
N CYS A 33 8.41 -2.58 -10.57
CA CYS A 33 8.36 -1.17 -10.20
C CYS A 33 8.15 -1.00 -8.70
N VAL A 34 7.21 -1.72 -8.10
CA VAL A 34 6.97 -1.71 -6.66
C VAL A 34 8.25 -2.09 -5.90
N TRP A 35 8.94 -3.15 -6.31
CA TRP A 35 10.18 -3.58 -5.66
C TRP A 35 11.29 -2.52 -5.74
N ILE A 36 11.47 -1.88 -6.90
CA ILE A 36 12.44 -0.80 -7.09
C ILE A 36 12.07 0.39 -6.18
N LEU A 37 10.81 0.83 -6.19
CA LEU A 37 10.32 1.93 -5.38
C LEU A 37 10.57 1.69 -3.88
N VAL A 38 10.24 0.50 -3.37
CA VAL A 38 10.50 0.13 -1.97
C VAL A 38 11.99 0.25 -1.64
N ASN A 39 12.86 -0.27 -2.49
CA ASN A 39 14.31 -0.27 -2.23
C ASN A 39 14.95 1.10 -2.37
N GLU A 40 14.52 1.92 -3.32
CA GLU A 40 15.10 3.25 -3.56
C GLU A 40 14.61 4.30 -2.57
N THR A 41 13.34 4.23 -2.19
CA THR A 41 12.71 5.27 -1.35
C THR A 41 12.51 4.84 0.11
N GLY A 42 12.67 3.55 0.42
CA GLY A 42 12.39 2.99 1.75
C GLY A 42 10.91 2.96 2.12
N ARG A 43 10.01 3.23 1.16
CA ARG A 43 8.55 3.23 1.37
C ARG A 43 8.01 1.81 1.53
N ASP A 44 6.91 1.67 2.26
CA ASP A 44 6.24 0.38 2.37
C ASP A 44 5.42 0.06 1.12
N ARG A 45 5.24 -1.24 0.85
CA ARG A 45 4.42 -1.73 -0.24
C ARG A 45 2.97 -1.24 -0.13
N LEU A 46 2.43 -1.17 1.09
CA LEU A 46 1.04 -0.73 1.31
C LEU A 46 0.86 0.75 0.97
N ASP A 47 1.84 1.60 1.26
CA ASP A 47 1.80 3.01 0.89
C ASP A 47 1.76 3.20 -0.63
N ILE A 48 2.54 2.40 -1.35
CA ILE A 48 2.56 2.41 -2.83
C ILE A 48 1.20 1.93 -3.36
N MET A 49 0.64 0.85 -2.80
CA MET A 49 -0.67 0.36 -3.19
C MET A 49 -1.78 1.40 -2.93
N HIS A 50 -1.72 2.09 -1.80
CA HIS A 50 -2.66 3.14 -1.45
C HIS A 50 -2.57 4.31 -2.43
N GLU A 51 -1.37 4.78 -2.76
CA GLU A 51 -1.15 5.85 -3.74
C GLU A 51 -1.70 5.47 -5.12
N VAL A 52 -1.41 4.26 -5.61
CA VAL A 52 -1.91 3.80 -6.91
C VAL A 52 -3.44 3.79 -6.98
N VAL A 53 -4.10 3.31 -5.92
CA VAL A 53 -5.57 3.28 -5.85
C VAL A 53 -6.12 4.70 -5.71
N HIS A 54 -5.55 5.51 -4.83
CA HIS A 54 -5.97 6.88 -4.59
C HIS A 54 -5.84 7.73 -5.86
N ASP A 55 -4.71 7.69 -6.55
CA ASP A 55 -4.49 8.42 -7.80
C ASP A 55 -5.45 7.98 -8.91
N PHE A 56 -5.77 6.69 -8.96
CA PHE A 56 -6.78 6.18 -9.87
C PHE A 56 -8.17 6.77 -9.55
N LEU A 57 -8.57 6.83 -8.27
CA LEU A 57 -9.86 7.37 -7.85
C LEU A 57 -9.95 8.89 -8.08
N VAL A 58 -8.93 9.64 -7.65
CA VAL A 58 -8.84 11.10 -7.83
C VAL A 58 -8.93 11.46 -9.31
N LYS A 59 -8.26 10.71 -10.19
CA LYS A 59 -8.32 10.91 -11.64
C LYS A 59 -9.74 10.77 -12.22
N HIS A 60 -10.60 9.99 -11.58
CA HIS A 60 -12.01 9.82 -11.98
C HIS A 60 -12.99 10.65 -11.14
N GLY A 61 -12.50 11.49 -10.23
CA GLY A 61 -13.31 12.34 -9.36
C GLY A 61 -14.02 11.57 -8.23
N CYS A 62 -13.49 10.41 -7.84
CA CYS A 62 -13.93 9.63 -6.70
C CYS A 62 -13.09 9.92 -5.45
#